data_AF-A0A525PC67-F1
#
_entry.id   AF-A0A525PC67-F1
#
_cell.length_a   1.000
_cell.length_b   1.000
_cell.length_c   1.000
_cell.angle_alpha   90.00
_cell.angle_beta   90.00
_cell.angle_gamma   90.00
#
_symmetry.space_group_name_H-M   'P 1'
#
loop_
_entity.id
_entity.type
_entity.pdbx_description
1 polymer ?
#
loop_
_entity_poly.entity_id
_entity_poly.type
_entity_poly.pdbx_seq_one_letter_code
_entity_poly.pdbx_strand_id
1 'polypeptide(L)'
;GAQIDGYEIHIGQTAGPDCTYPFSTVNGIADGAQTKDGQIAGTYLHGLFSNDVFRAAWLKSIGVSSGGAGYSQLVEDTLDQLADHMEKFLDVPAILACAAPVGK
;
A
#
# COMPACT_ATOMS: atom_id res chain seq x y z
N GLY A 1 11.41 -13.82 5.78
CA GLY A 1 10.34 -12.91 5.37
C GLY A 1 10.29 -11.72 6.31
N ALA A 2 9.54 -10.69 5.95
CA ALA A 2 9.19 -9.57 6.80
C ALA A 2 7.69 -9.63 7.13
N GLN A 3 7.26 -9.02 8.22
CA GLN A 3 5.85 -8.79 8.44
C GLN A 3 5.33 -7.80 7.38
N ILE A 4 4.16 -8.11 6.83
CA ILE A 4 3.50 -7.32 5.80
C ILE A 4 2.09 -6.95 6.26
N ASP A 5 1.58 -5.86 5.71
CA ASP A 5 0.19 -5.46 5.75
C ASP A 5 -0.18 -4.87 4.39
N GLY A 6 -1.46 -4.93 4.05
CA GLY A 6 -1.98 -4.55 2.75
C GLY A 6 -3.45 -4.92 2.63
N TYR A 7 -4.00 -4.73 1.43
CA TYR A 7 -5.38 -5.08 1.12
C TYR A 7 -5.49 -5.68 -0.28
N GLU A 8 -6.55 -6.43 -0.50
CA GLU A 8 -6.87 -7.09 -1.77
C GLU A 8 -8.14 -6.45 -2.37
N ILE A 9 -8.08 -6.02 -3.63
CA ILE A 9 -9.26 -5.62 -4.41
C ILE A 9 -9.11 -6.24 -5.79
N HIS A 10 -9.56 -7.49 -5.91
CA HIS A 10 -9.51 -8.22 -7.17
C HIS A 10 -10.67 -9.20 -7.30
N ILE A 11 -11.07 -9.45 -8.55
CA ILE A 11 -12.05 -10.47 -8.92
C ILE A 11 -11.35 -11.70 -9.51
N GLY A 12 -10.20 -11.49 -10.15
CA GLY A 12 -9.42 -12.54 -10.76
C GLY A 12 -8.85 -13.53 -9.73
N GLN A 13 -8.70 -14.78 -10.17
CA GLN A 13 -8.06 -15.84 -9.41
C GLN A 13 -6.87 -16.33 -10.22
N THR A 14 -5.70 -16.38 -9.59
CA THR A 14 -4.47 -16.84 -10.22
C THR A 14 -4.29 -18.34 -9.99
N ALA A 15 -3.94 -19.06 -11.05
CA ALA A 15 -3.60 -20.48 -11.01
C ALA A 15 -2.44 -20.77 -11.96
N GLY A 16 -1.61 -21.75 -11.60
CA GLY A 16 -0.47 -22.16 -12.41
C GLY A 16 0.61 -22.84 -11.57
N PRO A 17 1.64 -23.41 -12.20
CA PRO A 17 2.70 -24.15 -11.51
C PRO A 17 3.44 -23.31 -10.45
N ASP A 18 3.66 -22.03 -10.73
CA ASP A 18 4.42 -21.13 -9.85
C ASP A 18 3.63 -20.72 -8.58
N CYS A 19 2.32 -20.99 -8.50
CA CYS A 19 1.54 -20.81 -7.27
C CYS A 19 1.99 -21.78 -6.15
N THR A 20 2.79 -22.80 -6.48
CA THR A 20 3.44 -23.67 -5.47
C THR A 20 4.59 -22.96 -4.73
N TYR A 21 5.07 -21.84 -5.25
CA TYR A 21 6.04 -20.95 -4.63
C TYR A 21 5.35 -19.61 -4.34
N PRO A 22 4.51 -19.51 -3.29
CA PRO A 22 3.75 -18.30 -3.04
C PRO A 22 4.66 -17.11 -2.74
N PHE A 23 4.20 -15.90 -3.09
CA PHE A 23 4.89 -14.66 -2.73
C PHE A 23 4.87 -14.43 -1.22
N SER A 24 3.69 -14.61 -0.63
CA SER A 24 3.46 -14.29 0.77
C SER A 24 2.52 -15.30 1.43
N THR A 25 2.34 -15.14 2.74
CA THR A 25 1.30 -15.85 3.49
C THR A 25 0.51 -14.82 4.28
N VAL A 26 -0.78 -14.70 3.97
CA VAL A 26 -1.70 -13.72 4.54
C VAL A 26 -2.71 -14.50 5.36
N ASN A 27 -2.76 -14.25 6.68
CA ASN A 27 -3.69 -14.95 7.58
C ASN A 27 -3.65 -16.49 7.45
N GLY A 28 -2.46 -17.05 7.20
CA GLY A 28 -2.27 -18.50 7.01
C GLY A 28 -2.59 -19.03 5.61
N ILE A 29 -3.03 -18.17 4.68
CA ILE A 29 -3.34 -18.51 3.30
C ILE A 29 -2.18 -18.07 2.40
N ALA A 30 -1.76 -18.95 1.51
CA ALA A 30 -0.75 -18.63 0.51
C ALA A 30 -1.29 -17.59 -0.50
N ASP A 31 -0.54 -16.53 -0.74
CA ASP A 31 -0.87 -15.50 -1.72
C ASP A 31 0.24 -15.37 -2.77
N GLY A 32 -0.18 -15.13 -4.01
CA GLY A 32 0.70 -14.85 -5.13
C GLY A 32 1.43 -16.07 -5.69
N ALA A 33 2.44 -15.78 -6.51
CA ALA A 33 3.30 -16.76 -7.16
C ALA A 33 4.69 -16.16 -7.38
N GLN A 34 5.71 -17.01 -7.36
CA GLN A 34 7.10 -16.61 -7.60
C GLN A 34 7.81 -17.62 -8.49
N THR A 35 8.81 -17.15 -9.24
CA THR A 35 9.79 -18.05 -9.84
C THR A 35 10.63 -18.70 -8.75
N LYS A 36 11.15 -19.90 -9.01
CA LYS A 36 11.97 -20.66 -8.05
C LYS A 36 13.22 -19.90 -7.58
N ASP A 37 13.75 -19.01 -8.41
CA ASP A 37 14.89 -18.16 -8.11
C ASP A 37 14.51 -16.82 -7.45
N GLY A 38 13.21 -16.55 -7.26
CA GLY A 38 12.68 -15.37 -6.60
C GLY A 38 12.85 -14.06 -7.37
N GLN A 39 13.26 -14.11 -8.63
CA GLN A 39 13.48 -12.91 -9.45
C GLN A 39 12.18 -12.29 -9.96
N ILE A 40 11.12 -13.10 -10.12
CA ILE A 40 9.80 -12.65 -10.53
C ILE A 40 8.81 -13.08 -9.45
N ALA A 41 8.00 -12.12 -9.00
CA ALA A 41 6.96 -12.33 -8.02
C ALA A 41 5.70 -11.56 -8.41
N GLY A 42 4.55 -12.17 -8.15
CA GLY A 42 3.23 -11.54 -8.26
C GLY A 42 2.44 -11.78 -6.97
N THR A 43 1.63 -10.81 -6.58
CA THR A 43 0.77 -10.81 -5.39
C THR A 43 -0.42 -9.91 -5.64
N TYR A 44 -1.55 -10.21 -5.00
CA TYR A 44 -2.72 -9.32 -5.01
C TYR A 44 -2.67 -8.24 -3.94
N LEU A 45 -1.68 -8.28 -3.05
CA LEU A 45 -1.54 -7.31 -1.97
C LEU A 45 -1.15 -5.94 -2.50
N HIS A 46 -2.07 -5.00 -2.33
CA HIS A 46 -1.83 -3.58 -2.53
C HIS A 46 -1.20 -2.98 -1.27
N GLY A 47 -0.39 -1.92 -1.47
CA GLY A 47 0.16 -1.13 -0.36
C GLY A 47 1.44 -1.68 0.27
N LEU A 48 1.94 -2.84 -0.15
CA LEU A 48 3.13 -3.49 0.43
C LEU A 48 4.33 -2.58 0.62
N PHE A 49 4.64 -1.74 -0.38
CA PHE A 49 5.80 -0.85 -0.32
C PHE A 49 5.61 0.36 0.61
N SER A 50 4.39 0.63 1.07
CA SER A 50 4.16 1.63 2.13
C SER A 50 4.63 1.11 3.49
N ASN A 51 4.62 -0.22 3.71
CA ASN A 51 5.19 -0.83 4.89
C ASN A 51 6.73 -0.72 4.87
N ASP A 52 7.28 0.01 5.83
CA ASP A 52 8.71 0.30 5.93
C ASP A 52 9.56 -0.96 6.15
N VAL A 53 9.07 -1.90 6.95
CA VAL A 53 9.77 -3.14 7.28
C VAL A 53 9.88 -4.03 6.05
N PHE A 54 8.77 -4.19 5.32
CA PHE A 54 8.75 -4.92 4.06
C PHE A 54 9.65 -4.25 3.02
N ARG A 55 9.48 -2.95 2.78
CA ARG A 55 10.25 -2.19 1.79
C ARG A 55 11.76 -2.27 2.07
N ALA A 56 12.17 -2.16 3.34
CA ALA A 56 13.57 -2.28 3.73
C ALA A 56 14.11 -3.70 3.48
N ALA A 57 13.35 -4.74 3.86
CA ALA A 57 13.76 -6.13 3.63
C ALA A 57 13.85 -6.47 2.13
N TRP A 58 12.89 -5.97 1.34
CA TRP A 58 12.84 -6.19 -0.11
C TRP A 58 13.97 -5.44 -0.84
N LEU A 59 14.23 -4.17 -0.52
CA LEU A 59 15.36 -3.45 -1.12
C LEU A 59 16.69 -4.11 -0.76
N LYS A 60 16.84 -4.57 0.49
CA LYS A 60 18.04 -5.29 0.93
C LYS A 60 18.27 -6.57 0.14
N SER A 61 17.22 -7.30 -0.27
CA SER A 61 17.39 -8.53 -1.05
C SER A 61 17.97 -8.27 -2.44
N ILE A 62 17.80 -7.07 -3.00
CA ILE A 62 18.41 -6.64 -4.27
C ILE A 62 19.66 -5.77 -4.07
N GLY A 63 20.23 -5.73 -2.86
CA GLY A 63 21.47 -5.00 -2.56
C GLY A 63 21.32 -3.49 -2.40
N VAL A 64 20.10 -3.00 -2.19
CA VAL A 64 19.79 -1.57 -1.99
C VAL A 64 19.41 -1.30 -0.54
N SER A 65 19.94 -0.22 0.04
CA SER A 65 19.51 0.25 1.37
C SER A 65 18.27 1.12 1.25
N SER A 66 17.31 0.99 2.17
CA SER A 66 16.14 1.88 2.21
C SER A 66 16.51 3.26 2.76
N GLY A 67 15.79 4.30 2.30
CA GLY A 67 16.03 5.69 2.66
C GLY A 67 15.41 6.16 3.99
N GLY A 68 14.85 5.25 4.81
CA GLY A 68 14.24 5.59 6.09
C GLY A 68 12.91 4.87 6.37
N ALA A 69 12.38 5.12 7.57
CA ALA A 69 11.08 4.65 8.07
C ALA A 69 10.14 5.85 8.31
N GLY A 70 8.87 5.57 8.59
CA GLY A 70 7.83 6.56 8.84
C GLY A 70 7.13 7.04 7.57
N TYR A 71 7.11 6.27 6.48
CA TYR A 71 6.47 6.71 5.24
C TYR A 71 4.98 7.02 5.45
N SER A 72 4.25 6.12 6.11
CA SER A 72 2.83 6.35 6.40
C SER A 72 2.61 7.58 7.27
N GLN A 73 3.43 7.79 8.29
CA GLN A 73 3.34 8.99 9.15
C GLN A 73 3.62 10.26 8.35
N LEU A 74 4.62 10.25 7.46
CA LEU A 74 4.92 11.38 6.59
C LEU A 74 3.72 11.73 5.69
N VAL A 75 3.02 10.71 5.17
CA VAL A 75 1.80 10.94 4.37
C VAL A 75 0.72 11.60 5.22
N GLU A 76 0.42 11.07 6.41
CA GLU A 76 -0.57 11.67 7.32
C GLU A 76 -0.20 13.11 7.68
N ASP A 77 1.04 13.36 8.12
CA ASP A 77 1.51 14.70 8.48
C ASP A 77 1.40 15.69 7.29
N THR A 78 1.65 15.21 6.07
CA THR A 78 1.55 16.02 4.86
C THR A 78 0.09 16.34 4.52
N LEU A 79 -0.82 15.38 4.71
CA LEU A 79 -2.24 15.57 4.48
C LEU A 79 -2.85 16.54 5.50
N ASP A 80 -2.47 16.44 6.76
CA ASP A 80 -2.87 17.39 7.81
C ASP A 80 -2.40 18.81 7.49
N GLN A 81 -1.13 18.96 7.11
CA GLN A 81 -0.60 20.27 6.69
C GLN A 81 -1.31 20.84 5.45
N LEU A 82 -1.70 19.98 4.51
CA LEU A 82 -2.48 20.40 3.35
C LEU A 82 -3.88 20.84 3.75
N ALA A 83 -4.54 20.12 4.67
CA ALA A 83 -5.84 20.49 5.21
C ALA A 83 -5.79 21.86 5.89
N ASP A 84 -4.82 22.07 6.79
CA ASP A 84 -4.59 23.37 7.46
C ASP A 84 -4.37 24.50 6.46
N HIS A 85 -3.59 24.24 5.40
CA HIS A 85 -3.36 25.21 4.33
C HIS A 85 -4.65 25.57 3.59
N MET A 86 -5.47 24.56 3.27
CA MET A 86 -6.76 24.77 2.60
C MET A 86 -7.72 25.56 3.48
N GLU A 87 -7.86 25.22 4.76
CA GLU A 87 -8.73 25.94 5.71
C GLU A 87 -8.31 27.40 5.90
N LYS A 88 -7.01 27.69 5.82
CA LYS A 88 -6.48 29.05 5.93
C LYS A 88 -6.84 29.94 4.74
N PHE A 89 -6.88 29.37 3.53
CA PHE A 89 -6.99 30.16 2.30
C PHE A 89 -8.29 29.95 1.52
N LEU A 90 -9.11 28.97 1.89
CA LEU A 90 -10.38 28.66 1.24
C LEU A 90 -11.53 28.72 2.26
N ASP A 91 -12.70 29.16 1.81
CA ASP A 91 -13.95 29.01 2.57
C ASP A 91 -14.48 27.56 2.41
N VAL A 92 -13.83 26.64 3.11
CA VAL A 92 -14.17 25.21 3.10
C VAL A 92 -15.65 24.99 3.47
N PRO A 93 -16.23 25.65 4.49
CA PRO A 93 -17.66 25.56 4.78
C PRO A 93 -18.56 25.94 3.59
N ALA A 94 -18.26 27.02 2.88
CA ALA A 94 -19.05 27.41 1.70
C ALA A 94 -18.93 26.39 0.56
N ILE A 95 -17.72 25.86 0.31
CA ILE A 95 -17.51 24.80 -0.70
C ILE A 95 -18.35 23.56 -0.36
N LEU A 96 -18.32 23.13 0.90
CA LEU A 96 -19.11 21.99 1.36
C LEU A 96 -20.62 22.25 1.26
N ALA A 97 -21.07 23.47 1.55
CA ALA A 97 -22.47 23.87 1.39
C ALA A 97 -22.91 23.81 -0.08
N CYS A 98 -22.05 24.23 -1.02
CA CYS A 98 -22.31 24.12 -2.46
C CYS A 98 -22.34 22.67 -2.96
N ALA A 99 -21.58 21.77 -2.34
CA ALA A 99 -21.53 20.35 -2.66
C ALA A 99 -22.67 19.53 -2.02
N ALA A 100 -23.51 20.16 -1.20
CA ALA A 100 -24.62 19.48 -0.55
C ALA A 100 -25.61 18.90 -1.60
N PRO A 101 -26.23 17.74 -1.32
CA PRO A 101 -27.27 17.20 -2.19
C PRO A 101 -28.37 18.23 -2.46
N VAL A 102 -28.77 18.37 -3.72
CA VAL A 102 -29.87 19.27 -4.08
C VAL A 102 -31.20 18.63 -3.66
N GLY A 103 -31.83 19.17 -2.62
CA GLY A 103 -33.19 18.83 -2.19
C GLY A 103 -33.28 17.74 -1.11
N LYS A 104 -33.68 18.16 0.09
CA LYS A 104 -34.70 17.45 0.87
C LYS A 104 -35.93 18.34 0.94
#